data_AF-A0A965U6I3-F1
#
_entry.id   AF-A0A965U6I3-F1
#
_cell.length_a   1.000
_cell.length_b   1.000
_cell.length_c   1.000
_cell.angle_alpha   90.00
_cell.angle_beta   90.00
_cell.angle_gamma   90.00
#
_symmetry.space_group_name_H-M   'P 1'
#
loop_
_entity.id
_entity.type
_entity.pdbx_description
1 polymer ?
#
loop_
_entity_poly.entity_id
_entity_poly.type
_entity_poly.pdbx_seq_one_letter_code
_entity_poly.pdbx_strand_id
1 'polypeptide(L)' 'MEQGLQPHALLEGVCKSRGFLLPGGMPDTERGARIVLNEFRAGKIARVTLDAPGYERRDEDGQKE' A
#
# COMPACT_ATOMS: atom_id res chain seq x y z
N MET A 1 -20.01 12.27 0.51
CA MET A 1 -19.11 11.13 0.30
C MET A 1 -17.71 11.70 0.24
N GLU A 2 -16.84 11.29 1.16
CA GLU A 2 -15.48 11.80 1.27
C GLU A 2 -14.70 11.43 0.00
N GLN A 3 -14.44 12.41 -0.87
CA GLN A 3 -13.62 12.20 -2.06
C GLN A 3 -12.18 12.10 -1.59
N GLY A 4 -11.75 10.88 -1.24
CA GLY A 4 -10.35 10.57 -1.04
C GLY A 4 -9.54 10.99 -2.26
N LEU A 5 -8.34 11.53 -2.03
CA LEU A 5 -7.41 11.87 -3.11
C LEU A 5 -7.22 10.65 -4.03
N GLN A 6 -7.09 10.92 -5.33
CA GLN A 6 -6.75 9.88 -6.29
C GLN A 6 -5.49 9.12 -5.84
N PRO A 7 -5.42 7.78 -5.95
CA PRO A 7 -4.33 6.98 -5.38
C PRO A 7 -2.93 7.47 -5.79
N HIS A 8 -2.79 7.91 -7.03
CA HIS A 8 -1.56 8.50 -7.54
C HIS A 8 -1.18 9.81 -6.82
N ALA A 9 -2.13 10.72 -6.64
CA ALA A 9 -1.90 11.99 -5.95
C ALA A 9 -1.57 11.78 -4.46
N LEU A 10 -2.15 10.75 -3.83
CA LEU A 10 -1.79 10.36 -2.47
C LEU A 10 -0.33 9.90 -2.39
N LEU A 11 0.12 9.06 -3.32
CA LEU A 11 1.50 8.60 -3.40
C LEU A 11 2.47 9.78 -3.63
N GLU A 12 2.14 10.71 -4.51
CA GLU A 12 2.94 11.93 -4.69
C GLU A 12 3.00 12.76 -3.40
N GLY A 13 1.89 12.87 -2.67
CA GLY A 13 1.83 13.54 -1.37
C GLY A 13 2.78 12.91 -0.36
N VAL A 14 2.82 11.57 -0.29
CA VAL A 14 3.79 10.84 0.54
C VAL A 14 5.23 11.15 0.11
N CYS A 15 5.51 11.13 -1.19
CA CYS A 15 6.84 11.43 -1.71
C CYS A 15 7.29 12.84 -1.36
N LYS A 16 6.42 13.85 -1.56
CA LYS A 16 6.67 15.25 -1.20
C LYS A 16 6.89 15.40 0.30
N SER A 17 6.04 14.80 1.12
CA SER A 17 6.13 14.88 2.59
C SER A 17 7.40 14.24 3.15
N ARG A 18 7.95 13.21 2.49
CA ARG A 18 9.14 12.46 2.95
C ARG A 18 10.41 12.83 2.20
N GLY A 19 10.36 13.78 1.28
CA GLY A 19 11.51 14.19 0.47
C GLY A 19 12.00 13.11 -0.51
N PHE A 20 11.11 12.21 -0.95
CA PHE A 20 11.40 11.27 -2.03
C PHE A 20 11.26 11.99 -3.37
N LEU A 21 12.29 12.74 -3.72
CA LEU A 21 12.33 13.58 -4.91
C LEU A 21 13.49 13.17 -5.81
N LEU A 22 13.22 13.12 -7.10
CA LEU A 22 14.20 13.03 -8.17
C LEU A 22 14.81 14.43 -8.43
N PRO A 23 15.91 14.51 -9.20
CA PRO A 23 16.41 15.79 -9.70
C PRO A 23 15.31 16.61 -10.38
N GLY A 24 15.28 17.91 -10.10
CA GLY A 24 14.21 18.80 -10.56
C GLY A 24 12.94 18.80 -9.68
N GLY A 25 12.95 18.10 -8.54
CA GLY A 25 11.86 18.16 -7.56
C GLY A 25 10.63 17.31 -7.92
N MET A 26 10.76 16.43 -8.92
CA MET A 26 9.70 15.49 -9.29
C MET A 26 9.59 14.37 -8.24
N PRO A 27 8.37 13.96 -7.84
CA PRO A 27 8.19 12.85 -6.91
C PRO A 27 8.80 11.54 -7.42
N ASP A 28 9.61 10.88 -6.59
CA ASP A 28 10.11 9.53 -6.82
C ASP A 28 9.06 8.51 -6.35
N THR A 29 8.07 8.26 -7.23
CA THR A 29 6.92 7.39 -6.93
C THR A 29 7.32 5.91 -6.83
N GLU A 30 8.39 5.47 -7.49
CA GLU A 30 8.91 4.11 -7.38
C GLU A 30 9.47 3.84 -5.97
N ARG A 31 10.35 4.73 -5.48
CA ARG A 31 10.85 4.67 -4.11
C ARG A 31 9.72 4.80 -3.10
N GLY A 32 8.79 5.74 -3.33
CA GLY A 32 7.61 5.94 -2.51
C GLY A 32 6.77 4.68 -2.37
N ALA A 33 6.40 4.05 -3.48
CA ALA A 33 5.57 2.86 -3.50
C ALA A 33 6.24 1.69 -2.76
N ARG A 34 7.53 1.46 -3.01
CA ARG A 34 8.30 0.40 -2.34
C ARG A 34 8.32 0.60 -0.83
N ILE A 35 8.58 1.81 -0.35
CA ILE A 35 8.63 2.11 1.09
C ILE A 35 7.25 1.98 1.73
N VAL A 36 6.21 2.56 1.12
CA VAL A 36 4.83 2.48 1.64
C VAL A 36 4.39 1.02 1.78
N LEU A 37 4.62 0.20 0.77
CA LEU A 37 4.27 -1.23 0.82
C LEU A 37 5.06 -1.97 1.90
N ASN A 38 6.35 -1.66 2.07
CA ASN A 38 7.17 -2.29 3.11
C ASN A 38 6.69 -1.89 4.52
N GLU A 39 6.35 -0.63 4.75
CA GLU A 39 5.83 -0.18 6.04
C GLU A 39 4.44 -0.73 6.34
N PHE A 40 3.57 -0.83 5.34
CA PHE A 40 2.28 -1.47 5.45
C PHE A 40 2.43 -2.95 5.86
N ARG A 41 3.25 -3.71 5.13
CA ARG A 41 3.49 -5.14 5.40
C ARG A 41 4.16 -5.39 6.75
N ALA A 42 4.98 -4.45 7.22
CA ALA A 42 5.59 -4.50 8.54
C ALA A 42 4.63 -4.08 9.68
N GLY A 43 3.37 -3.71 9.36
CA GLY A 43 2.39 -3.23 10.34
C GLY A 43 2.71 -1.87 10.95
N LYS A 44 3.62 -1.09 10.33
CA LYS A 44 4.08 0.21 10.84
C LYS A 44 3.09 1.35 10.56
N ILE A 45 2.34 1.25 9.47
CA ILE A 45 1.32 2.24 9.10
C ILE A 45 0.06 2.05 9.94
N ALA A 46 -0.40 0.79 10.05
CA ALA A 46 -1.58 0.43 10.83
C ALA A 46 -1.56 -1.05 11.20
N ARG A 47 -2.29 -1.41 12.26
CA ARG A 47 -2.61 -2.80 12.60
C ARG A 47 -3.97 -3.14 11.98
N VAL A 48 -3.94 -3.76 10.80
CA VAL A 48 -5.13 -4.10 10.02
C VAL A 48 -5.07 -5.53 9.51
N THR A 49 -6.23 -6.16 9.37
CA THR A 49 -6.41 -7.46 8.73
C THR A 49 -7.07 -7.23 7.37
N LEU A 50 -6.55 -7.87 6.31
CA LEU A 50 -7.11 -7.75 4.96
C LEU A 50 -8.32 -8.66 4.76
N ASP A 51 -8.42 -9.73 5.54
CA ASP A 51 -9.57 -10.63 5.55
C ASP A 51 -10.69 -10.09 6.45
N ALA A 52 -11.92 -10.28 6.01
CA ALA A 52 -13.09 -10.02 6.83
C ALA A 52 -13.18 -11.06 7.97
N PRO A 53 -13.77 -10.70 9.12
CA PRO A 53 -14.03 -11.66 10.18
C PRO A 53 -14.89 -12.82 9.66
N GLY A 54 -14.43 -14.05 9.84
CA GLY A 54 -15.11 -15.25 9.36
C GLY A 54 -14.83 -15.62 7.89
N TYR A 55 -13.87 -14.98 7.23
CA TYR A 55 -13.39 -15.43 5.93
C TYR A 55 -12.59 -16.75 6.09
N GLU A 56 -13.15 -17.86 5.60
CA GLU A 56 -12.43 -19.13 5.48
C GLU A 56 -11.78 -19.20 4.10
N ARG A 57 -10.47 -19.45 4.08
CA ARG A 57 -9.72 -19.63 2.84
C ARG A 57 -10.19 -20.92 2.16
N ARG A 58 -10.80 -20.80 0.97
CA ARG A 58 -11.06 -21.96 0.11
C ARG A 58 -9.79 -22.27 -0.64
N ASP A 59 -9.05 -23.27 -0.17
CA ASP A 59 -7.92 -23.81 -0.91
C ASP A 59 -8.50 -24.70 -2.03
N GLU A 60 -8.34 -24.32 -3.30
CA GLU A 60 -8.78 -25.12 -4.45
C GLU A 60 -7.80 -26.27 -4.80
N ASP A 61 -6.86 -26.60 -3.91
CA ASP A 61 -5.86 -27.66 -4.10
C ASP A 61 -6.13 -28.90 -3.24
N GLY A 62 -7.41 -29.32 -3.23
CA GLY A 62 -7.87 -30.54 -2.59
C GLY A 62 -8.30 -31.61 -3.60
N GLN A 63 -7.45 -31.94 -4.59
CA GLN A 63 -7.62 -33.21 -5.31
C GLN A 63 -7.27 -34.36 -4.36
N LYS A 64 -8.29 -34.87 -3.66
CA LYS A 64 -8.26 -36.20 -3.06
C LYS A 64 -8.23 -37.23 -4.19
N GLU A 65 -7.07 -37.86 -4.41
CA GLU A 65 -6.94 -39.32 -4.57
C GLU A 65 -5.65 -39.78 -3.88
#